data_AF-A0A9Q8ZAU4-F1
#
_entry.id   AF-A0A9Q8ZAU4-F1
#
_cell.length_a   1.000
_cell.length_b   1.000
_cell.length_c   1.000
_cell.angle_alpha   90.00
_cell.angle_beta   90.00
_cell.angle_gamma   90.00
#
_symmetry.space_group_name_H-M   'P 1'
#
loop_
_entity.id
_entity.type
_entity.pdbx_description
1 polymer ?
#
loop_
_entity_poly.entity_id
_entity_poly.type
_entity_poly.pdbx_seq_one_letter_code
_entity_poly.pdbx_strand_id
1 'polypeptide(L)'
;MASDEPSSGDELLVFPPDIMAYNLQQKTWRTLYVDRIKDITWNKQASKALVAEPETKELIQAFVMKQSTSKASTAFVTGKGNGLIMLRAPGTGKAFTAEGVAEFAEKPLLRVTCRDVGT
;
A
#
# COMPACT_ATOMS: atom_id res chain seq x y z
N MET A 1 -23.76 15.00 14.07
CA MET A 1 -23.82 13.55 13.84
C MET A 1 -24.28 13.40 12.40
N ALA A 2 -23.36 13.14 11.46
CA ALA A 2 -23.76 12.85 10.10
C ALA A 2 -24.42 11.47 10.12
N SER A 3 -25.69 11.39 9.73
CA SER A 3 -26.42 10.13 9.66
C SER A 3 -25.71 9.24 8.64
N ASP A 4 -25.36 8.01 9.04
CA ASP A 4 -24.72 6.99 8.20
C ASP A 4 -25.73 6.29 7.25
N GLU A 5 -26.91 6.89 7.08
CA GLU A 5 -27.92 6.41 6.13
C GLU A 5 -27.56 6.91 4.74
N PRO A 6 -27.48 6.02 3.73
CA PRO A 6 -27.21 6.44 2.36
C PRO A 6 -28.28 7.43 1.93
N SER A 7 -27.86 8.59 1.40
CA SER A 7 -28.76 9.62 0.93
C SER A 7 -29.72 9.08 -0.14
N SER A 8 -30.98 9.52 -0.07
CA SER A 8 -32.02 9.13 -1.03
C SER A 8 -31.59 9.44 -2.47
N GLY A 9 -32.04 8.61 -3.43
CA GLY A 9 -31.46 8.47 -4.77
C GLY A 9 -31.28 9.76 -5.60
N ASP A 10 -32.06 10.81 -5.33
CA ASP A 10 -31.95 12.09 -6.04
C ASP A 10 -30.74 12.93 -5.59
N GLU A 11 -30.27 12.79 -4.35
CA GLU A 11 -29.08 13.49 -3.83
C GLU A 11 -27.78 12.89 -4.39
N LEU A 12 -27.80 11.62 -4.81
CA LEU A 12 -26.66 10.94 -5.41
C LEU A 12 -26.30 11.51 -6.80
N LEU A 13 -27.29 12.09 -7.50
CA LEU A 13 -27.12 12.68 -8.85
C LEU A 13 -26.24 13.94 -8.86
N VAL A 14 -25.96 14.54 -7.70
CA VAL A 14 -25.13 15.74 -7.58
C VAL A 14 -23.63 15.40 -7.52
N PHE A 15 -23.29 14.14 -7.23
CA PHE A 15 -21.89 13.72 -7.15
C PHE A 15 -21.32 13.36 -8.52
N PRO A 16 -20.05 13.71 -8.80
CA PRO A 16 -19.41 13.29 -10.02
C PRO A 16 -19.33 11.75 -10.07
N PRO A 17 -19.69 11.12 -11.20
CA PRO A 17 -19.67 9.66 -11.35
C PRO A 17 -18.24 9.11 -11.42
N ASP A 18 -17.25 9.99 -11.59
CA ASP A 18 -15.86 9.66 -11.74
C ASP A 18 -14.96 10.46 -10.80
N ILE A 19 -13.78 9.90 -10.55
CA ILE A 19 -12.73 10.52 -9.74
C ILE A 19 -11.38 10.34 -10.45
N MET A 20 -10.48 11.29 -10.21
CA MET A 20 -9.10 11.19 -10.67
C MET A 20 -8.28 10.36 -9.66
N ALA A 21 -7.65 9.29 -10.13
CA ALA A 21 -6.82 8.39 -9.33
C ALA A 21 -5.46 8.15 -9.99
N TYR A 22 -4.46 7.84 -9.18
CA TYR A 22 -3.12 7.55 -9.67
C TYR A 22 -2.88 6.04 -9.76
N ASN A 23 -2.56 5.56 -10.96
CA ASN A 23 -2.21 4.15 -11.17
C ASN A 23 -0.75 3.92 -10.78
N LEU A 24 -0.52 3.19 -9.67
CA LEU A 24 0.82 2.95 -9.12
C LEU A 24 1.72 2.07 -10.01
N GLN A 25 1.12 1.21 -10.83
CA GLN A 25 1.86 0.32 -11.74
C GLN A 25 2.29 1.05 -13.01
N GLN A 26 1.37 1.81 -13.61
CA GLN A 26 1.61 2.58 -14.84
C GLN A 26 2.20 3.97 -14.58
N LYS A 27 2.19 4.43 -13.33
CA LYS A 27 2.66 5.76 -12.90
C LYS A 27 1.95 6.93 -13.61
N THR A 28 0.65 6.79 -13.86
CA THR A 28 -0.15 7.77 -14.59
C THR A 28 -1.46 8.08 -13.88
N TRP A 29 -1.96 9.31 -14.05
CA TRP A 29 -3.30 9.68 -13.62
C TRP A 29 -4.35 9.10 -14.57
N ARG A 30 -5.44 8.59 -14.00
CA ARG A 30 -6.56 7.97 -14.70
C ARG A 30 -7.87 8.40 -14.05
N THR A 31 -8.89 8.58 -14.86
CA THR A 31 -10.26 8.76 -14.41
C THR A 31 -10.87 7.39 -14.14
N LEU A 32 -11.42 7.18 -12.94
CA LEU A 32 -12.05 5.93 -12.51
C LEU A 32 -13.51 6.19 -12.14
N TYR A 33 -14.39 5.23 -12.45
CA TYR A 33 -15.79 5.31 -12.03
C TYR A 33 -15.94 4.91 -10.56
N VAL A 34 -16.67 5.73 -9.80
CA VAL A 34 -16.87 5.56 -8.36
C VAL A 34 -17.60 4.24 -8.04
N ASP A 35 -18.58 3.88 -8.85
CA ASP A 35 -19.39 2.66 -8.73
C ASP A 35 -18.59 1.35 -8.88
N ARG A 36 -17.38 1.43 -9.47
CA ARG A 36 -16.49 0.28 -9.68
C ARG A 36 -15.39 0.16 -8.64
N ILE A 37 -15.29 1.09 -7.70
CA ILE A 37 -14.32 1.04 -6.61
C ILE A 37 -14.75 -0.03 -5.61
N LYS A 38 -13.81 -0.90 -5.25
CA LYS A 38 -14.02 -2.01 -4.32
C LYS A 38 -12.80 -2.14 -3.42
N ASP A 39 -13.00 -2.73 -2.25
CA ASP A 39 -11.90 -3.06 -1.36
C ASP A 39 -10.91 -4.02 -2.03
N ILE A 40 -9.63 -3.80 -1.74
CA ILE A 40 -8.54 -4.59 -2.30
C ILE A 40 -8.59 -5.99 -1.67
N THR A 41 -8.61 -7.02 -2.52
CA THR A 41 -8.46 -8.41 -2.07
C THR A 41 -6.97 -8.75 -1.99
N TRP A 42 -6.40 -8.61 -0.79
CA TRP A 42 -4.98 -8.86 -0.54
C TRP A 42 -4.62 -10.34 -0.62
N ASN A 43 -3.49 -10.65 -1.27
CA ASN A 43 -2.99 -12.01 -1.39
C ASN A 43 -2.18 -12.42 -0.15
N LYS A 44 -2.87 -12.92 0.87
CA LYS A 44 -2.24 -13.42 2.10
C LYS A 44 -1.25 -14.57 1.87
N GLN A 45 -1.36 -15.30 0.75
CA GLN A 45 -0.42 -16.36 0.38
C GLN A 45 0.91 -15.83 -0.20
N ALA A 46 0.95 -14.59 -0.71
CA ALA A 46 2.19 -13.98 -1.21
C ALA A 46 3.26 -13.88 -0.10
N SER A 47 2.84 -13.67 1.15
CA SER A 47 3.71 -13.71 2.32
C SER A 47 4.36 -15.09 2.55
N LYS A 48 3.66 -16.18 2.22
CA LYS A 48 4.15 -17.56 2.35
C LYS A 48 5.09 -17.92 1.20
N ALA A 49 4.79 -17.42 0.00
CA ALA A 49 5.63 -17.57 -1.19
C ALA A 49 6.96 -16.80 -1.08
N LEU A 50 7.08 -15.86 -0.14
CA LEU A 50 8.34 -15.18 0.14
C LEU A 50 9.38 -16.19 0.64
N VAL A 51 10.35 -16.52 -0.22
CA VAL A 51 11.53 -17.29 0.16
C VAL A 51 12.52 -16.34 0.81
N ALA A 52 12.47 -16.30 2.14
CA ALA A 52 13.35 -15.56 3.02
C ALA A 52 13.58 -16.37 4.30
N GLU A 53 14.72 -16.15 4.95
CA GLU A 53 15.05 -16.77 6.22
C GLU A 53 13.99 -16.45 7.29
N PRO A 54 13.71 -17.38 8.22
CA PRO A 54 12.69 -17.20 9.26
C PRO A 54 12.84 -15.89 10.03
N GLU A 55 14.07 -15.55 10.43
CA GLU A 55 14.40 -14.31 11.15
C GLU A 55 14.02 -13.05 10.34
N THR A 56 14.24 -13.09 9.02
CA THR A 56 13.87 -11.97 8.14
C THR A 56 12.36 -11.80 8.06
N LYS A 57 11.60 -12.90 8.04
CA LYS A 57 10.14 -12.85 8.07
C LYS A 57 9.64 -12.27 9.39
N GLU A 58 10.19 -12.70 10.51
CA GLU A 58 9.83 -12.16 11.83
C GLU A 58 10.11 -10.66 11.94
N LEU A 59 11.25 -10.19 11.45
CA LEU A 59 11.58 -8.76 11.41
C LEU A 59 10.58 -7.95 10.56
N ILE A 60 10.19 -8.48 9.39
CA ILE A 60 9.19 -7.85 8.53
C ILE A 60 7.84 -7.78 9.24
N GLN A 61 7.42 -8.87 9.89
CA GLN A 61 6.16 -8.94 10.62
C GLN A 61 6.13 -7.93 11.78
N ALA A 62 7.18 -7.91 12.61
CA ALA A 62 7.31 -6.99 13.72
C ALA A 62 7.31 -5.52 13.24
N PHE A 63 7.98 -5.23 12.13
CA PHE A 63 8.01 -3.89 11.54
C PHE A 63 6.63 -3.45 11.04
N VAL A 64 5.94 -4.31 10.29
CA VAL A 64 4.60 -4.04 9.77
C VAL A 64 3.60 -3.82 10.92
N MET A 65 3.63 -4.68 11.93
CA MET A 65 2.76 -4.57 13.12
C MET A 65 3.00 -3.27 13.89
N LYS A 66 4.27 -2.87 14.07
CA LYS A 66 4.63 -1.60 14.70
C LYS A 66 4.12 -0.40 13.90
N GLN A 67 4.21 -0.47 12.57
CA GLN A 67 3.76 0.62 11.69
C GLN A 67 2.23 0.73 11.62
N SER A 68 1.48 -0.36 11.84
CA SER A 68 0.01 -0.33 11.95
C SER A 68 -0.47 0.24 13.29
N THR A 69 0.24 0.00 14.39
CA THR A 69 -0.11 0.51 15.73
C THR A 69 0.36 1.94 15.99
N SER A 70 1.40 2.42 15.30
CA SER A 70 1.96 3.76 15.51
C SER A 70 1.08 4.91 15.00
N LYS A 71 -0.12 4.66 14.45
CA LYS A 71 -1.10 5.73 14.19
C LYS A 71 -1.47 6.50 15.47
N ALA A 72 -1.17 5.95 16.66
CA ALA A 72 -1.41 6.59 17.96
C ALA A 72 -0.16 7.18 18.67
N SER A 73 1.07 6.98 18.16
CA SER A 73 2.25 7.49 18.86
C SER A 73 2.63 8.90 18.38
N THR A 74 2.24 9.88 19.17
CA THR A 74 2.75 11.25 19.20
C THR A 74 4.26 11.28 19.47
N ALA A 75 5.08 10.95 18.48
CA ALA A 75 6.51 11.25 18.52
C ALA A 75 6.73 12.55 17.73
N PHE A 76 7.07 13.61 18.45
CA PHE A 76 7.28 15.00 18.02
C PHE A 76 8.40 15.22 16.96
N VAL A 77 8.80 14.18 16.22
CA VAL A 77 9.68 14.28 15.05
C VAL A 77 9.10 13.42 13.94
N THR A 78 8.32 14.06 13.07
CA THR A 78 7.81 13.48 11.82
C THR A 78 8.98 12.98 10.97
N GLY A 79 9.09 11.66 10.77
CA GLY A 79 9.95 11.08 9.73
C GLY A 79 11.19 10.29 10.18
N LYS A 80 11.46 10.13 11.49
CA LYS A 80 12.64 9.36 11.95
C LYS A 80 12.26 7.89 12.25
N GLY A 81 12.72 6.94 11.42
CA GLY A 81 12.65 5.49 11.70
C GLY A 81 11.53 4.69 11.01
N ASN A 82 10.83 5.26 10.02
CA ASN A 82 9.74 4.57 9.30
C ASN A 82 10.18 3.82 8.03
N GLY A 83 11.48 3.83 7.72
CA GLY A 83 12.05 3.15 6.56
C GLY A 83 12.66 1.80 6.94
N LEU A 84 12.43 0.80 6.11
CA LEU A 84 13.09 -0.50 6.19
C LEU A 84 13.91 -0.71 4.92
N ILE A 85 15.21 -0.95 5.08
CA ILE A 85 16.12 -1.27 3.98
C ILE A 85 16.38 -2.77 4.03
N MET A 86 16.04 -3.48 2.94
CA MET A 86 16.35 -4.89 2.78
C MET A 86 17.43 -5.06 1.71
N LEU A 87 18.53 -5.69 2.10
CA LEU A 87 19.60 -6.04 1.18
C LEU A 87 19.45 -7.51 0.75
N ARG A 88 19.47 -7.78 -0.55
CA ARG A 88 19.52 -9.14 -1.11
C ARG A 88 20.60 -9.25 -2.19
N ALA A 89 21.08 -10.47 -2.41
CA ALA A 89 21.97 -10.77 -3.54
C ALA A 89 21.27 -10.50 -4.89
N PRO A 90 22.01 -10.11 -5.94
CA PRO A 90 21.46 -10.00 -7.29
C PRO A 90 20.84 -11.34 -7.74
N GLY A 91 19.77 -11.29 -8.53
CA GLY A 91 19.08 -12.49 -9.04
C GLY A 91 18.12 -13.20 -8.07
N THR A 92 18.07 -12.84 -6.78
CA THR A 92 17.23 -13.54 -5.77
C THR A 92 15.81 -12.97 -5.61
N GLY A 93 15.25 -12.35 -6.65
CA GLY A 93 13.85 -11.87 -6.60
C GLY A 93 13.61 -10.68 -5.65
N LYS A 94 14.45 -9.64 -5.73
CA LYS A 94 14.27 -8.39 -4.96
C LYS A 94 12.89 -7.77 -5.12
N ALA A 95 12.42 -7.67 -6.37
CA ALA A 95 11.10 -7.13 -6.68
C ALA A 95 9.97 -7.98 -6.09
N PHE A 96 10.07 -9.31 -6.27
CA PHE A 96 9.11 -10.26 -5.69
C PHE A 96 9.07 -10.20 -4.15
N THR A 97 10.21 -9.90 -3.52
CA THR A 97 10.27 -9.69 -2.07
C THR A 97 9.48 -8.46 -1.65
N ALA A 98 9.67 -7.33 -2.33
CA ALA A 98 8.92 -6.11 -2.04
C ALA A 98 7.41 -6.29 -2.26
N GLU A 99 7.00 -7.03 -3.30
CA GLU A 99 5.61 -7.40 -3.54
C GLU A 99 5.03 -8.24 -2.40
N GLY A 100 5.72 -9.31 -1.97
CA GLY A 100 5.27 -10.15 -0.86
C GLY A 100 5.15 -9.39 0.47
N VAL A 101 6.05 -8.43 0.72
CA VAL A 101 6.00 -7.55 1.90
C VAL A 101 4.82 -6.59 1.83
N ALA A 102 4.56 -6.00 0.66
CA ALA A 102 3.43 -5.08 0.46
C ALA A 102 2.08 -5.79 0.63
N GLU A 103 1.94 -7.00 0.07
CA GLU A 103 0.76 -7.85 0.23
C GLU A 103 0.57 -8.26 1.70
N PHE A 104 1.64 -8.63 2.39
CA PHE A 104 1.57 -8.96 3.82
C PHE A 104 1.17 -7.76 4.68
N ALA A 105 1.65 -6.57 4.34
CA ALA A 105 1.34 -5.33 5.04
C ALA A 105 -0.03 -4.74 4.69
N GLU A 106 -0.73 -5.33 3.71
CA GLU A 106 -1.97 -4.79 3.14
C GLU A 106 -1.79 -3.31 2.73
N LYS A 107 -0.65 -3.02 2.09
CA LYS A 107 -0.26 -1.69 1.64
C LYS A 107 0.05 -1.68 0.15
N PRO A 108 -0.39 -0.65 -0.59
CA PRO A 108 -0.08 -0.55 -2.00
C PRO A 108 1.42 -0.30 -2.25
N LEU A 109 1.98 -0.90 -3.30
CA LEU A 109 3.40 -0.81 -3.66
C LEU A 109 3.63 0.15 -4.84
N LEU A 110 4.37 1.24 -4.60
CA LEU A 110 4.89 2.11 -5.66
C LEU A 110 6.33 1.73 -5.99
N ARG A 111 6.60 1.34 -7.25
CA ARG A 111 7.96 1.03 -7.70
C ARG A 111 8.65 2.29 -8.19
N VAL A 112 9.71 2.70 -7.50
CA VAL A 112 10.58 3.81 -7.91
C VAL A 112 11.92 3.26 -8.38
N THR A 113 12.35 3.70 -9.55
CA THR A 113 13.61 3.36 -10.21
C THR A 113 14.42 4.63 -10.42
N CYS A 114 15.73 4.51 -10.65
CA CYS A 114 16.58 5.67 -10.91
C CYS A 114 16.11 6.52 -12.09
N ARG A 115 15.42 5.93 -13.08
CA ARG A 115 14.82 6.65 -14.21
C ARG A 115 13.72 7.62 -13.78
N ASP A 116 12.99 7.30 -12.70
CA ASP A 116 11.89 8.14 -12.23
C ASP A 116 12.37 9.39 -11.48
N VAL A 117 13.63 9.41 -11.03
CA VAL A 117 14.22 10.48 -10.19
C VAL A 117 15.18 11.36 -10.99
N GLY A 118 15.68 10.89 -12.13
CA GLY A 118 16.76 11.53 -12.90
C GLY A 118 16.36 12.61 -13.91
N THR A 119 15.19 13.24 -13.77
CA THR A 119 14.76 14.43 -14.53
C THR A 119 14.93 15.68 -13.69
#